data_AF-A0A6C0CGF3-F1
#
_entry.id   AF-A0A6C0CGF3-F1
#
_cell.length_a   1.000
_cell.length_b   1.000
_cell.length_c   1.000
_cell.angle_alpha   90.00
_cell.angle_beta   90.00
_cell.angle_gamma   90.00
#
_symmetry.space_group_name_H-M   'P 1'
#
loop_
_entity.id
_entity.type
_entity.pdbx_description
1 polymer ?
#
loop_
_entity_poly.entity_id
_entity_poly.type
_entity_poly.pdbx_seq_one_letter_code
_entity_poly.pdbx_strand_id
1 'polypeptide(L)'
;MDVFKNLNTFEKRKSECERILKKHPERIPVIVCKDCKEGMLPDIDKQKYLVPKELTLGQFVYIIRKRIKLDPNKALFVLINNALQPTNRLLDDIYSDAKDEDGYLYIVYSSENTFG
;
A
#
# COMPACT_ATOMS: atom_id res chain seq x y z
N MET A 1 -7.60 0.94 -11.37
CA MET A 1 -6.75 2.09 -11.74
C MET A 1 -6.64 2.98 -10.51
N ASP A 2 -5.44 3.22 -10.00
CA ASP A 2 -5.24 3.84 -8.69
C ASP A 2 -5.84 5.25 -8.62
N VAL A 3 -6.85 5.44 -7.77
CA VAL A 3 -7.50 6.74 -7.53
C VAL A 3 -6.45 7.81 -7.20
N PHE A 4 -5.39 7.45 -6.46
CA PHE A 4 -4.30 8.37 -6.12
C PHE A 4 -3.53 8.88 -7.35
N LYS A 5 -3.23 8.01 -8.33
CA LYS A 5 -2.51 8.37 -9.56
C LYS A 5 -3.37 9.26 -10.46
N ASN A 6 -4.69 9.09 -10.44
CA ASN A 6 -5.61 9.94 -11.21
C ASN A 6 -5.78 11.34 -10.60
N LEU A 7 -5.68 11.46 -9.28
CA LEU A 7 -5.80 12.75 -8.57
C LEU A 7 -4.49 13.55 -8.54
N ASN A 8 -3.35 12.93 -8.83
CA ASN A 8 -2.03 13.56 -8.72
C ASN A 8 -1.17 13.29 -9.95
N THR A 9 -0.69 14.37 -10.58
CA THR A 9 0.23 14.27 -11.71
C THR A 9 1.49 13.50 -11.33
N PHE A 10 2.08 12.81 -12.31
CA PHE A 10 3.31 12.02 -12.11
C PHE A 10 4.44 12.85 -11.51
N GLU A 11 4.70 14.04 -12.06
CA GLU A 11 5.74 14.95 -11.59
C GLU A 11 5.55 15.34 -10.12
N LYS A 12 4.31 15.63 -9.71
CA LYS A 12 3.99 15.98 -8.33
C LYS A 12 4.24 14.80 -7.39
N ARG A 13 3.80 13.59 -7.77
CA ARG A 13 4.04 12.36 -6.99
C ARG A 13 5.53 12.11 -6.83
N LYS A 14 6.29 12.12 -7.92
CA LYS A 14 7.73 11.89 -7.94
C LYS A 14 8.49 12.92 -7.10
N SER A 15 8.22 14.19 -7.30
CA SER A 15 8.85 15.28 -6.53
C SER A 15 8.55 15.17 -5.03
N GLU A 16 7.30 14.86 -4.66
CA GLU A 16 6.93 14.64 -3.27
C GLU A 16 7.67 13.44 -2.68
N CYS A 17 7.71 12.32 -3.41
CA CYS A 17 8.37 11.08 -3.00
C CYS A 17 9.86 11.31 -2.74
N GLU A 18 10.57 11.90 -3.70
CA GLU A 18 12.00 12.21 -3.58
C GLU A 18 12.29 13.10 -2.37
N ARG A 19 11.43 14.10 -2.12
CA ARG A 19 11.58 15.00 -0.97
C ARG A 19 11.38 14.26 0.36
N ILE A 20 10.40 13.37 0.48
CA ILE A 20 10.17 12.63 1.73
C ILE A 20 11.24 11.58 1.97
N LEU A 21 11.73 10.93 0.92
CA LEU A 21 12.83 9.95 1.01
C LEU A 21 14.14 10.62 1.46
N LYS A 22 14.45 11.83 0.96
CA LYS A 22 15.60 12.62 1.45
C LYS A 22 15.47 12.96 2.94
N LYS A 23 14.25 13.19 3.41
CA LYS A 23 13.99 13.55 4.83
C LYS A 23 13.95 12.33 5.75
N HIS A 24 13.54 11.18 5.24
CA HIS A 24 13.31 9.95 5.98
C HIS A 24 13.89 8.73 5.22
N PRO A 25 15.22 8.63 5.10
CA PRO A 25 15.89 7.59 4.31
C PRO A 25 15.70 6.17 4.87
N GLU A 26 15.37 6.06 6.15
CA GLU A 26 15.08 4.80 6.85
C GLU A 26 13.63 4.32 6.67
N ARG A 27 12.84 4.99 5.83
CA ARG A 27 11.43 4.67 5.64
C ARG A 27 11.01 4.52 4.18
N ILE A 28 9.93 3.77 4.01
CA ILE A 28 9.35 3.42 2.73
C ILE A 28 8.06 4.21 2.53
N PRO A 29 7.94 4.96 1.43
CA PRO A 29 6.72 5.67 1.08
C PRO A 29 5.72 4.72 0.43
N VAL A 30 4.58 4.52 1.08
CA VAL A 30 3.55 3.55 0.67
C VAL A 30 2.21 4.26 0.46
N ILE A 31 1.56 3.98 -0.66
CA ILE A 31 0.19 4.39 -0.96
C ILE A 31 -0.72 3.18 -0.82
N VAL A 32 -1.73 3.28 0.04
CA VAL A 32 -2.74 2.26 0.26
C VAL A 32 -4.06 2.71 -0.34
N CYS A 33 -4.61 1.92 -1.24
CA CYS A 33 -5.88 2.16 -1.89
C CYS A 33 -6.84 0.98 -1.72
N LYS A 34 -8.14 1.27 -1.67
CA LYS A 34 -9.16 0.23 -1.80
C LYS A 34 -9.27 -0.16 -3.27
N ASP A 35 -9.49 -1.44 -3.57
CA ASP A 35 -9.83 -1.85 -4.94
C ASP A 35 -11.10 -1.11 -5.40
N CYS A 36 -11.16 -0.70 -6.67
CA CYS A 36 -12.32 0.01 -7.20
C CYS A 36 -13.54 -0.91 -7.40
N LYS A 37 -13.32 -2.22 -7.51
CA LYS A 37 -14.38 -3.24 -7.57
C LYS A 37 -14.86 -3.66 -6.18
N GLU A 38 -14.16 -3.24 -5.13
CA GLU A 38 -14.49 -3.56 -3.75
C GLU A 38 -15.61 -2.65 -3.21
N GLY A 39 -16.76 -3.25 -2.89
CA GLY A 39 -17.93 -2.54 -2.35
C GLY A 39 -18.24 -2.83 -0.88
N MET A 40 -17.65 -3.86 -0.28
CA MET A 40 -17.97 -4.33 1.07
C MET A 40 -17.02 -3.82 2.16
N LEU A 41 -15.78 -3.49 1.80
CA LEU A 41 -14.81 -2.98 2.76
C LEU A 41 -14.93 -1.46 3.00
N PRO A 42 -14.79 -1.00 4.27
CA PRO A 42 -14.69 0.42 4.59
C PRO A 42 -13.49 1.09 3.93
N ASP A 43 -13.60 2.39 3.67
CA ASP A 43 -12.48 3.19 3.18
C ASP A 43 -11.42 3.41 4.26
N ILE A 44 -10.18 3.57 3.81
CA ILE A 44 -9.04 3.88 4.67
C ILE A 44 -8.98 5.38 4.94
N ASP A 45 -8.79 5.76 6.21
CA ASP A 45 -8.75 7.15 6.66
C ASP A 45 -7.58 7.95 6.04
N LYS A 46 -6.44 7.30 5.85
CA LYS A 46 -5.24 7.88 5.23
C LYS A 46 -4.69 6.93 4.20
N GLN A 47 -4.42 7.44 3.01
CA GLN A 47 -3.84 6.62 1.93
C GLN A 47 -2.31 6.65 1.93
N LYS A 48 -1.68 7.71 2.47
CA LYS A 48 -0.22 7.88 2.46
C LYS A 48 0.40 7.41 3.77
N TYR A 49 1.36 6.50 3.70
CA TYR A 49 2.10 5.95 4.82
C TYR A 49 3.60 6.08 4.62
N LEU A 50 4.32 6.18 5.73
CA LEU A 50 5.77 6.21 5.76
C LEU A 50 6.23 5.13 6.75
N VAL A 51 6.58 3.97 6.20
CA VAL A 51 6.69 2.70 6.92
C VAL A 51 8.16 2.39 7.23
N PRO A 52 8.51 1.90 8.43
CA PRO A 52 9.86 1.43 8.73
C PRO A 52 10.27 0.27 7.82
N LYS A 53 11.55 0.20 7.45
CA LYS A 53 12.09 -0.84 6.56
C LYS A 53 12.04 -2.25 7.15
N GLU A 54 12.07 -2.35 8.47
CA GLU A 54 12.05 -3.62 9.20
C GLU A 54 10.65 -4.23 9.32
N LEU A 55 9.61 -3.53 8.85
CA LEU A 55 8.23 -4.00 8.94
C LEU A 55 7.95 -5.06 7.88
N THR A 56 7.38 -6.19 8.30
CA THR A 56 6.89 -7.22 7.38
C THR A 56 5.55 -6.83 6.76
N LEU A 57 5.23 -7.39 5.60
CA LEU A 57 3.92 -7.21 4.97
C LEU A 57 2.78 -7.61 5.91
N GLY A 58 2.89 -8.74 6.62
CA GLY A 58 1.86 -9.23 7.53
C GLY A 58 1.58 -8.26 8.69
N GLN A 59 2.62 -7.66 9.26
CA GLN A 59 2.45 -6.60 10.26
C GLN A 59 1.77 -5.37 9.67
N PHE A 60 2.10 -4.99 8.43
CA PHE A 60 1.44 -3.87 7.76
C PHE A 60 -0.02 -4.15 7.41
N VAL A 61 -0.35 -5.35 6.97
CA VAL A 61 -1.74 -5.82 6.76
C VAL A 61 -2.55 -5.68 8.05
N TYR A 62 -1.96 -6.04 9.19
CA TYR A 62 -2.60 -5.85 10.50
C TYR A 62 -2.89 -4.38 10.82
N ILE A 63 -1.96 -3.46 10.46
CA ILE A 63 -2.17 -2.01 10.59
C ILE A 63 -3.31 -1.54 9.69
N ILE A 64 -3.34 -1.97 8.43
CA ILE A 64 -4.43 -1.63 7.49
C ILE A 64 -5.77 -2.10 8.06
N ARG A 65 -5.87 -3.37 8.49
CA ARG A 65 -7.07 -3.95 9.11
C ARG A 65 -7.59 -3.10 10.27
N LYS A 66 -6.71 -2.64 11.15
CA LYS A 66 -7.07 -1.74 12.26
C LYS A 66 -7.56 -0.38 11.78
N ARG A 67 -6.95 0.19 10.74
CA ARG A 67 -7.32 1.50 10.19
C ARG A 67 -8.71 1.49 9.56
N ILE A 68 -9.06 0.44 8.82
CA ILE A 68 -10.39 0.26 8.25
C ILE A 68 -11.41 -0.34 9.24
N LYS A 69 -11.00 -0.56 10.50
CA LYS A 69 -11.84 -1.16 11.57
C LYS A 69 -12.51 -2.47 11.15
N LEU A 70 -11.79 -3.30 10.42
CA LEU A 70 -12.33 -4.54 9.86
C LEU A 70 -12.41 -5.65 10.91
N ASP A 71 -13.58 -6.27 10.99
CA ASP A 71 -13.85 -7.43 11.85
C ASP A 71 -12.82 -8.55 11.65
N PRO A 72 -12.28 -9.18 12.71
CA PRO A 72 -11.28 -10.25 12.61
C PRO A 72 -11.73 -11.43 11.73
N ASN A 73 -13.04 -11.70 11.63
CA ASN A 73 -13.58 -12.81 10.84
C ASN A 73 -13.69 -12.50 9.34
N LYS A 74 -13.60 -11.22 8.94
CA LYS A 74 -13.63 -10.84 7.54
C LYS A 74 -12.25 -11.00 6.90
N ALA A 75 -12.21 -11.51 5.68
CA ALA A 75 -10.98 -11.62 4.90
C ALA A 75 -10.50 -10.23 4.45
N LEU A 76 -9.18 -10.07 4.38
CA LEU A 76 -8.52 -8.90 3.83
C LEU A 76 -7.35 -9.39 2.99
N PHE A 77 -7.43 -9.17 1.70
CA PHE A 77 -6.38 -9.43 0.74
C PHE A 77 -5.65 -8.13 0.42
N VAL A 78 -4.34 -8.21 0.25
CA VAL A 78 -3.51 -7.08 -0.18
C VAL A 78 -2.71 -7.49 -1.40
N LEU A 79 -2.70 -6.62 -2.39
CA LEU A 79 -2.09 -6.82 -3.70
C LEU A 79 -1.06 -5.72 -3.91
N ILE A 80 0.10 -6.11 -4.43
CA ILE A 80 1.21 -5.22 -4.74
C ILE A 80 1.62 -5.54 -6.17
N ASN A 81 1.57 -4.56 -7.08
CA ASN A 81 1.67 -4.78 -8.52
C ASN A 81 0.72 -5.88 -9.02
N ASN A 82 -0.53 -5.82 -8.57
CA ASN A 82 -1.56 -6.81 -8.87
C ASN A 82 -1.21 -8.25 -8.45
N ALA A 83 -0.22 -8.48 -7.59
CA ALA A 83 0.16 -9.82 -7.13
C ALA A 83 0.11 -9.94 -5.60
N LEU A 84 -0.23 -11.13 -5.10
CA LEU A 84 -0.11 -11.46 -3.69
C LEU A 84 1.38 -11.65 -3.35
N GLN A 85 1.81 -11.07 -2.23
CA GLN A 85 3.17 -11.21 -1.73
C GLN A 85 3.17 -12.00 -0.41
N PRO A 86 4.25 -12.76 -0.10
CA PRO A 86 4.36 -13.48 1.16
C PRO A 86 4.30 -12.53 2.37
N THR A 87 3.51 -12.89 3.39
CA THR A 87 3.29 -12.02 4.57
C THR A 87 4.51 -11.88 5.47
N ASN A 88 5.43 -12.85 5.44
CA ASN A 88 6.69 -12.82 6.20
C ASN A 88 7.79 -11.98 5.54
N ARG A 89 7.59 -11.52 4.30
CA ARG A 89 8.57 -10.72 3.56
C ARG A 89 8.63 -9.30 4.12
N LEU A 90 9.84 -8.72 4.19
CA LEU A 90 10.02 -7.33 4.57
C LEU A 90 9.43 -6.40 3.49
N LEU A 91 8.82 -5.30 3.94
CA LEU A 91 8.34 -4.28 3.01
C LEU A 91 9.48 -3.63 2.23
N ASP A 92 10.70 -3.57 2.76
CA ASP A 92 11.86 -3.01 2.07
C ASP A 92 12.28 -3.86 0.85
N ASP A 93 12.23 -5.18 1.00
CA ASP A 93 12.49 -6.11 -0.10
C ASP A 93 11.42 -5.96 -1.18
N ILE A 94 10.14 -5.89 -0.77
CA ILE A 94 9.03 -5.69 -1.70
C ILE A 94 9.15 -4.33 -2.40
N TYR A 95 9.53 -3.29 -1.66
CA TYR A 95 9.70 -1.95 -2.19
C TYR A 95 10.79 -1.89 -3.26
N SER A 96 11.91 -2.56 -3.02
CA SER A 96 13.02 -2.65 -3.96
C SER A 96 12.59 -3.28 -5.30
N ASP A 97 11.74 -4.30 -5.24
CA ASP A 97 11.28 -5.04 -6.41
C ASP A 97 10.08 -4.40 -7.13
N ALA A 98 9.19 -3.75 -6.38
CA ALA A 98 7.83 -3.46 -6.83
C ALA A 98 7.43 -1.98 -6.75
N LYS A 99 8.32 -1.07 -6.34
CA LYS A 99 8.01 0.37 -6.38
C LYS A 99 7.69 0.83 -7.80
N ASP A 100 6.83 1.82 -7.88
CA ASP A 100 6.48 2.49 -9.14
C ASP A 100 7.58 3.48 -9.54
N GLU A 101 7.54 3.95 -10.79
CA GLU A 101 8.51 4.92 -11.33
C GLU A 101 8.46 6.28 -10.62
N ASP A 102 7.35 6.59 -9.94
CA ASP A 102 7.24 7.77 -9.07
C ASP A 102 7.91 7.60 -7.70
N GLY A 103 8.41 6.40 -7.39
CA GLY A 103 9.09 6.06 -6.16
C GLY A 103 8.20 5.57 -5.02
N TYR A 104 6.88 5.52 -5.15
CA TYR A 104 5.98 4.96 -4.13
C TYR A 104 5.78 3.45 -4.30
N LEU A 105 5.50 2.76 -3.20
CA LEU A 105 4.90 1.43 -3.24
C LEU A 105 3.38 1.55 -3.26
N TYR A 106 2.73 0.92 -4.23
CA TYR A 106 1.26 0.89 -4.30
C TYR A 106 0.73 -0.44 -3.76
N ILE A 107 -0.15 -0.34 -2.77
CA ILE A 107 -0.82 -1.48 -2.15
C ILE A 107 -2.32 -1.30 -2.30
N VAL A 108 -2.97 -2.30 -2.89
CA VAL A 108 -4.42 -2.35 -3.05
C VAL A 108 -4.98 -3.38 -2.08
N TYR A 109 -6.07 -3.06 -1.39
CA TYR A 109 -6.76 -4.03 -0.53
C TYR A 109 -8.20 -4.32 -1.00
N SER A 110 -8.62 -5.56 -0.79
CA SER A 110 -9.93 -6.10 -1.16
C SER A 110 -10.38 -7.21 -0.19
N SER A 111 -11.68 -7.52 -0.20
CA SER A 111 -12.30 -8.64 0.52
C SER A 111 -12.27 -9.93 -0.30
N GLU A 112 -12.08 -9.82 -1.62
CA GLU A 112 -11.93 -10.94 -2.54
C GLU A 112 -10.51 -11.03 -3.07
N ASN A 113 -10.03 -12.25 -3.31
CA ASN A 113 -8.83 -12.45 -4.10
C ASN A 113 -9.19 -12.16 -5.56
N THR A 114 -8.73 -11.04 -6.13
CA THR A 114 -9.07 -10.61 -7.49
C THR A 114 -8.47 -11.48 -8.61
N PHE A 115 -7.93 -12.65 -8.26
CA PHE A 115 -7.61 -13.74 -9.17
C PHE A 115 -8.69 -14.81 -9.09
N GLY A 116 -9.74 -14.63 -9.87
CA GLY A 116 -10.78 -15.60 -10.19
C GLY A 116 -11.04 -15.58 -11.69
#